data_AF-A0AA39M3W5-F1
#
_entry.id   AF-A0AA39M3W5-F1
#
_cell.length_a   1.000
_cell.length_b   1.000
_cell.length_c   1.000
_cell.angle_alpha   90.00
_cell.angle_beta   90.00
_cell.angle_gamma   90.00
#
_symmetry.space_group_name_H-M   'P 1'
#
loop_
_entity.id
_entity.type
_entity.pdbx_description
1 polymer ?
#
loop_
_entity_poly.entity_id
_entity_poly.type
_entity_poly.pdbx_seq_one_letter_code
_entity_poly.pdbx_strand_id
1 'polypeptide(L)'
;MRRAPPVPVYGQAVNQNPAIVIAHSDVDLSSSFRSVHDQRRSSLNVDTSNNLGVQQLQPLSVSPLNVTYLKKRYDRQDSLLGMEIPVFDRNKKKVQKKGPSSAATVLTMAGLFICGAMLILSGIIVLIQQREIEFIITGCIFMGLGILMVFICLVLQWKNVVKYFLDLNRDLYFISMSEAHASRRSSLCLTRHGFSVVNFKLEHLRVNFEWIDSLIGDWKKGDGFYVHRTDWQIKLVLESLDEWQKLVSKHGPLARKGSSPVISIAHPANFVSLDLCRWNADRIGSRGGLLVELKVKHEKLSDLKLGELIVDWKDGCGDYVVNEQSKVEFALRRPSWDRLSNARSGQVVYNHPTADRRLLIKPLIECQSSLVVRAAVVGVDSEVVTKWNLHHLFGALSV
;
A
#
# COMPACT_ATOMS: atom_id res chain seq x y z
N MET A 1 -14.91 -38.26 -54.41
CA MET A 1 -16.16 -37.56 -54.06
C MET A 1 -17.01 -38.48 -53.19
N ARG A 2 -16.98 -38.29 -51.86
CA ARG A 2 -17.78 -39.06 -50.89
C ARG A 2 -18.88 -38.14 -50.35
N ARG A 3 -20.14 -38.56 -50.49
CA ARG A 3 -21.33 -37.83 -50.03
C ARG A 3 -21.46 -37.95 -48.51
N ALA A 4 -21.74 -36.84 -47.84
CA ALA A 4 -22.10 -36.78 -46.44
C ALA A 4 -23.57 -37.22 -46.22
N PRO A 5 -23.91 -37.78 -45.04
CA PRO A 5 -25.29 -38.13 -44.69
C PRO A 5 -26.11 -36.89 -44.28
N PRO A 6 -27.45 -36.94 -44.39
CA PRO A 6 -28.32 -35.79 -44.15
C PRO A 6 -28.55 -35.52 -42.65
N VAL A 7 -28.65 -34.23 -42.33
CA VAL A 7 -28.98 -33.68 -41.00
C VAL A 7 -30.50 -33.81 -40.76
N PRO A 8 -30.95 -34.23 -39.55
CA PRO A 8 -32.37 -34.24 -39.23
C PRO A 8 -32.90 -32.84 -38.90
N VAL A 9 -34.05 -32.51 -39.51
CA VAL A 9 -34.85 -31.29 -39.31
C VAL A 9 -35.69 -31.46 -38.06
N TYR A 10 -35.46 -30.63 -37.03
CA TYR A 10 -36.37 -30.54 -35.88
C TYR A 10 -37.41 -29.45 -36.11
N GLY A 11 -38.68 -29.88 -36.11
CA GLY A 11 -39.85 -29.07 -36.35
C GLY A 11 -40.22 -28.15 -35.18
N GLN A 12 -40.87 -27.05 -35.55
CA GLN A 12 -41.60 -26.14 -34.68
C GLN A 12 -42.76 -26.85 -33.98
N ALA A 13 -42.89 -26.66 -32.67
CA ALA A 13 -44.13 -26.84 -31.94
C ALA A 13 -44.59 -25.46 -31.42
N VAL A 14 -45.76 -25.04 -31.88
CA VAL A 14 -46.53 -23.87 -31.46
C VAL A 14 -47.69 -24.35 -30.56
N ASN A 15 -48.19 -23.44 -29.72
CA ASN A 15 -49.43 -23.44 -28.91
C ASN A 15 -49.40 -24.08 -27.52
N GLN A 16 -50.11 -23.58 -26.48
CA GLN A 16 -50.87 -22.35 -26.20
C GLN A 16 -51.20 -22.38 -24.67
N ASN A 17 -51.03 -21.25 -23.96
CA ASN A 17 -51.77 -20.63 -22.81
C ASN A 17 -52.73 -21.46 -21.88
N PRO A 18 -53.16 -20.98 -20.66
CA PRO A 18 -53.22 -19.58 -20.18
C PRO A 18 -52.87 -19.28 -18.69
N ALA A 19 -52.67 -17.99 -18.44
CA ALA A 19 -53.11 -17.15 -17.30
C ALA A 19 -53.18 -17.73 -15.86
N ILE A 20 -52.37 -17.15 -14.96
CA ILE A 20 -52.80 -16.80 -13.60
C ILE A 20 -52.35 -15.36 -13.29
N VAL A 21 -53.35 -14.52 -13.08
CA VAL A 21 -53.30 -13.15 -12.54
C VAL A 21 -53.67 -13.26 -11.07
N ILE A 22 -52.82 -12.82 -10.14
CA ILE A 22 -53.25 -12.36 -8.82
C ILE A 22 -52.50 -11.07 -8.47
N ALA A 23 -53.29 -10.14 -7.95
CA ALA A 23 -53.06 -8.71 -7.82
C ALA A 23 -52.11 -8.30 -6.69
N HIS A 24 -51.74 -7.02 -6.80
CA HIS A 24 -51.02 -6.17 -5.87
C HIS A 24 -51.62 -6.13 -4.46
N SER A 25 -50.73 -5.96 -3.48
CA SER A 25 -51.03 -5.21 -2.25
C SER A 25 -49.86 -4.28 -1.96
N ASP A 26 -50.11 -2.98 -2.14
CA ASP A 26 -49.28 -1.88 -1.65
C ASP A 26 -49.34 -1.83 -0.13
N VAL A 27 -48.17 -1.77 0.52
CA VAL A 27 -47.99 -1.11 1.82
C VAL A 27 -46.63 -0.42 1.80
N ASP A 28 -46.67 0.88 1.55
CA ASP A 28 -45.62 1.81 1.96
C ASP A 28 -45.51 1.81 3.49
N LEU A 29 -44.30 1.68 4.03
CA LEU A 29 -43.87 2.52 5.14
C LEU A 29 -42.35 2.52 5.27
N SER A 30 -41.81 3.69 4.95
CA SER A 30 -40.63 4.34 5.50
C SER A 30 -39.99 3.69 6.73
N SER A 31 -38.66 3.52 6.68
CA SER A 31 -37.71 4.29 7.50
C SER A 31 -36.46 3.51 7.89
N SER A 32 -35.36 4.26 7.93
CA SER A 32 -34.19 4.06 8.79
C SER A 32 -33.14 3.04 8.36
N PHE A 33 -32.19 3.55 7.57
CA PHE A 33 -30.79 3.15 7.60
C PHE A 33 -30.27 3.03 9.05
N ARG A 34 -29.96 1.82 9.51
CA ARG A 34 -29.00 1.60 10.60
C ARG A 34 -27.76 0.91 10.07
N SER A 35 -26.76 1.75 9.80
CA SER A 35 -25.36 1.39 9.70
C SER A 35 -24.88 0.84 11.06
N VAL A 36 -24.70 -0.48 11.15
CA VAL A 36 -23.99 -1.12 12.27
C VAL A 36 -22.49 -1.07 11.95
N HIS A 37 -21.84 0.03 12.35
CA HIS A 37 -20.40 0.10 12.44
C HIS A 37 -20.00 -0.26 13.86
N ASP A 38 -19.52 -1.49 14.06
CA ASP A 38 -18.92 -1.92 15.31
C ASP A 38 -17.53 -1.28 15.44
N GLN A 39 -17.48 -0.19 16.20
CA GLN A 39 -16.29 0.58 16.50
C GLN A 39 -15.57 -0.08 17.69
N ARG A 40 -14.68 -1.03 17.41
CA ARG A 40 -13.80 -1.64 18.42
C ARG A 40 -12.71 -0.64 18.84
N ARG A 41 -13.02 0.19 19.85
CA ARG A 41 -12.02 0.98 20.58
C ARG A 41 -11.24 0.05 21.52
N SER A 42 -9.95 -0.12 21.26
CA SER A 42 -9.01 -0.69 22.23
C SER A 42 -8.47 0.43 23.10
N SER A 43 -9.10 0.69 24.25
CA SER A 43 -8.54 1.52 25.32
C SER A 43 -7.60 0.66 26.16
N LEU A 44 -6.31 1.01 26.14
CA LEU A 44 -5.30 0.49 27.06
C LEU A 44 -5.50 1.18 28.42
N ASN A 45 -6.09 0.46 29.37
CA ASN A 45 -6.11 0.85 30.78
C ASN A 45 -4.78 0.41 31.40
N VAL A 46 -3.98 1.38 31.88
CA VAL A 46 -2.78 1.12 32.67
C VAL A 46 -3.19 1.18 34.14
N ASP A 47 -3.26 0.01 34.77
CA ASP A 47 -3.49 -0.10 36.22
C ASP A 47 -2.30 0.53 36.96
N THR A 48 -2.59 1.60 37.68
CA THR A 48 -1.63 2.29 38.55
C THR A 48 -2.05 2.02 39.99
N SER A 49 -1.87 0.79 40.45
CA SER A 49 -2.00 0.46 41.87
C SER A 49 -0.87 -0.47 42.28
N ASN A 50 0.19 0.11 42.83
CA ASN A 50 1.06 -0.53 43.80
C ASN A 50 1.73 0.55 44.65
N ASN A 51 1.15 0.76 45.82
CA ASN A 51 1.69 1.56 46.91
C ASN A 51 2.95 0.91 47.48
N LEU A 52 4.04 1.67 47.59
CA LEU A 52 5.14 1.38 48.51
C LEU A 52 5.52 2.68 49.20
N GLY A 53 5.39 2.66 50.53
CA GLY A 53 5.33 3.82 51.40
C GLY A 53 6.59 4.68 51.41
N VAL A 54 6.37 5.99 51.40
CA VAL A 54 7.38 7.01 51.68
C VAL A 54 7.48 7.15 53.20
N GLN A 55 8.57 6.66 53.78
CA GLN A 55 9.02 7.12 55.10
C GLN A 55 9.88 8.37 54.93
N GLN A 56 9.47 9.42 55.61
CA GLN A 56 10.13 10.72 55.72
C GLN A 56 11.26 10.63 56.75
N LEU A 57 12.50 10.98 56.38
CA LEU A 57 13.58 11.26 57.31
C LEU A 57 14.41 12.47 56.88
N GLN A 58 14.85 13.21 57.90
CA GLN A 58 15.43 14.57 57.91
C GLN A 58 16.73 14.76 57.12
N PRO A 59 17.10 16.01 56.77
CA PRO A 59 18.33 16.32 56.06
C PRO A 59 19.52 16.39 57.03
N LEU A 60 20.53 15.55 56.81
CA LEU A 60 21.84 15.66 57.47
C LEU A 60 22.94 15.82 56.42
N SER A 61 23.62 16.96 56.54
CA SER A 61 24.88 17.39 55.93
C SER A 61 25.97 16.31 55.99
N VAL A 62 26.59 15.91 54.87
CA VAL A 62 28.05 15.64 54.72
C VAL A 62 28.49 15.72 53.24
N SER A 63 29.70 16.25 53.04
CA SER A 63 30.53 16.52 51.84
C SER A 63 30.71 15.40 50.79
N PRO A 64 31.29 15.69 49.60
CA PRO A 64 31.15 14.86 48.40
C PRO A 64 32.10 13.67 48.36
N LEU A 65 31.56 12.47 48.14
CA LEU A 65 32.33 11.26 47.90
C LEU A 65 32.78 11.18 46.42
N ASN A 66 34.08 10.97 46.23
CA ASN A 66 34.74 10.58 44.99
C ASN A 66 33.99 9.46 44.27
N VAL A 67 33.40 9.76 43.11
CA VAL A 67 32.95 8.73 42.16
C VAL A 67 34.10 8.41 41.22
N THR A 68 34.85 7.36 41.57
CA THR A 68 35.80 6.71 40.66
C THR A 68 35.04 6.08 39.49
N TYR A 69 35.09 6.71 38.31
CA TYR A 69 34.57 6.12 37.09
C TYR A 69 35.42 4.93 36.67
N LEU A 70 34.82 3.75 36.62
CA LEU A 70 35.44 2.54 36.09
C LEU A 70 35.58 2.69 34.55
N LYS A 71 36.77 3.07 34.09
CA LYS A 71 37.10 3.23 32.68
C LYS A 71 37.12 1.85 32.00
N LYS A 72 35.99 1.44 31.40
CA LYS A 72 35.94 0.30 30.46
C LYS A 72 36.96 0.56 29.35
N ARG A 73 38.04 -0.24 29.32
CA ARG A 73 38.98 -0.26 28.20
C ARG A 73 38.28 -0.96 27.04
N TYR A 74 37.99 -0.21 25.98
CA TYR A 74 37.61 -0.81 24.71
C TYR A 74 38.89 -1.25 24.02
N ASP A 75 39.10 -2.56 23.94
CA ASP A 75 40.14 -3.18 23.10
C ASP A 75 39.55 -3.35 21.70
N ARG A 76 39.44 -2.24 20.97
CA ARG A 76 39.03 -2.22 19.57
C ARG A 76 40.19 -1.59 18.82
N GLN A 77 40.88 -2.38 18.01
CA GLN A 77 41.88 -1.90 17.07
C GLN A 77 41.28 -0.72 16.31
N ASP A 78 41.79 0.47 16.63
CA ASP A 78 41.23 1.73 16.19
C ASP A 78 41.57 1.92 14.71
N SER A 79 40.59 1.69 13.83
CA SER A 79 40.73 1.86 12.38
C SER A 79 41.06 3.31 11.96
N LEU A 80 41.10 4.25 12.92
CA LEU A 80 41.56 5.62 12.74
C LEU A 80 43.08 5.80 12.74
N LEU A 81 43.87 4.79 13.15
CA LEU A 81 45.34 4.85 13.13
C LEU A 81 45.96 4.76 11.72
N GLY A 82 45.17 4.37 10.72
CA GLY A 82 45.61 4.31 9.31
C GLY A 82 45.23 5.53 8.48
N MET A 83 44.53 6.51 9.06
CA MET A 83 44.07 7.69 8.32
C MET A 83 45.00 8.85 8.64
N GLU A 84 45.76 9.32 7.64
CA GLU A 84 46.59 10.53 7.77
C GLU A 84 45.74 11.67 8.32
N ILE A 85 46.02 12.05 9.56
CA ILE A 85 45.37 13.19 10.20
C ILE A 85 45.87 14.43 9.46
N PRO A 86 45.01 15.22 8.79
CA PRO A 86 45.45 16.42 8.13
C PRO A 86 45.98 17.39 9.20
N VAL A 87 47.31 17.60 9.20
CA VAL A 87 47.96 18.57 10.08
C VAL A 87 47.46 19.95 9.68
N PHE A 88 46.58 20.52 10.50
CA PHE A 88 46.11 21.88 10.35
C PHE A 88 47.23 22.85 10.72
N ASP A 89 48.08 23.13 9.74
CA ASP A 89 49.11 24.15 9.84
C ASP A 89 48.45 25.52 10.14
N ARG A 90 48.78 26.09 11.31
CA ARG A 90 48.29 27.41 11.76
C ARG A 90 48.63 28.51 10.74
N ASN A 91 49.67 28.32 9.93
CA ASN A 91 50.10 29.30 8.93
C ASN A 91 49.29 29.24 7.63
N LYS A 92 48.51 28.17 7.38
CA LYS A 92 47.59 28.08 6.23
C LYS A 92 46.21 28.70 6.49
N LYS A 93 45.91 29.13 7.73
CA LYS A 93 44.68 29.87 8.07
C LYS A 93 44.64 31.32 7.53
N LYS A 94 45.73 31.82 6.93
CA LYS A 94 45.78 33.19 6.39
C LYS A 94 45.39 33.30 4.90
N VAL A 95 45.05 32.21 4.23
CA VAL A 95 44.30 32.32 2.97
C VAL A 95 42.83 32.39 3.35
N GLN A 96 42.40 33.57 3.81
CA GLN A 96 41.00 33.93 3.85
C GLN A 96 40.43 33.66 2.45
N LYS A 97 39.69 32.57 2.30
CA LYS A 97 38.70 32.49 1.23
C LYS A 97 37.74 33.64 1.52
N LYS A 98 37.90 34.75 0.81
CA LYS A 98 36.92 35.83 0.70
C LYS A 98 35.69 35.22 0.01
N GLY A 99 34.92 34.42 0.75
CA GLY A 99 33.53 34.17 0.43
C GLY A 99 32.79 35.50 0.54
N PRO A 100 31.89 35.83 -0.39
CA PRO A 100 31.20 37.11 -0.42
C PRO A 100 30.09 37.12 0.63
N SER A 101 30.43 37.12 1.92
CA SER A 101 29.55 37.54 3.03
C SER A 101 30.41 37.66 4.29
N SER A 102 30.87 38.86 4.62
CA SER A 102 31.41 39.09 5.95
C SER A 102 30.27 38.93 6.98
N ALA A 103 30.58 38.50 8.21
CA ALA A 103 29.59 38.45 9.28
C ALA A 103 28.87 39.81 9.47
N ALA A 104 29.56 40.93 9.17
CA ALA A 104 28.98 42.26 9.16
C ALA A 104 27.88 42.42 8.10
N THR A 105 28.06 41.92 6.88
CA THR A 105 27.00 41.95 5.85
C THR A 105 25.79 41.08 6.20
N VAL A 106 25.95 39.99 6.95
CA VAL A 106 24.80 39.19 7.39
C VAL A 106 24.05 39.93 8.51
N LEU A 107 24.78 40.56 9.43
CA LEU A 107 24.20 41.32 10.54
C LEU A 107 23.45 42.57 10.05
N THR A 108 23.99 43.32 9.09
CA THR A 108 23.30 44.49 8.52
C THR A 108 22.04 44.09 7.78
N MET A 109 22.05 42.96 7.07
CA MET A 109 20.87 42.44 6.38
C MET A 109 19.78 41.97 7.34
N ALA A 110 20.17 41.33 8.45
CA ALA A 110 19.23 40.98 9.52
C ALA A 110 18.62 42.24 10.17
N GLY A 111 19.45 43.26 10.42
CA GLY A 111 18.98 44.56 10.92
C GLY A 111 18.01 45.27 9.97
N LEU A 112 18.31 45.29 8.68
CA LEU A 112 17.44 45.88 7.65
C LEU A 112 16.12 45.11 7.53
N PHE A 113 16.16 43.77 7.62
CA PHE A 113 14.97 42.92 7.61
C PHE A 113 14.07 43.19 8.83
N ILE A 114 14.65 43.27 10.03
CA ILE A 114 13.90 43.58 11.27
C ILE A 114 13.30 44.99 11.18
N CYS A 115 14.07 45.98 10.71
CA CYS A 115 13.59 47.34 10.52
C CYS A 115 12.41 47.40 9.52
N GLY A 116 12.54 46.70 8.38
CA GLY A 116 11.47 46.58 7.39
C GLY A 116 10.21 45.90 7.96
N ALA A 117 10.36 44.81 8.70
CA ALA A 117 9.23 44.12 9.34
C ALA A 117 8.53 45.00 10.39
N MET A 118 9.30 45.75 11.19
CA MET A 118 8.75 46.70 12.17
C MET A 118 8.00 47.86 11.49
N LEU A 119 8.49 48.37 10.35
CA LEU A 119 7.78 49.39 9.57
C LEU A 119 6.46 48.86 8.98
N ILE A 120 6.44 47.62 8.48
CA ILE A 120 5.21 46.97 8.02
C ILE A 120 4.23 46.85 9.19
N LEU A 121 4.68 46.36 10.35
CA LEU A 121 3.83 46.20 11.52
C LEU A 121 3.28 47.54 12.01
N SER A 122 4.14 48.58 12.05
CA SER A 122 3.74 49.94 12.41
C SER A 122 2.72 50.51 11.43
N GLY A 123 2.91 50.31 10.12
CA GLY A 123 1.94 50.72 9.09
C GLY A 123 0.59 50.02 9.22
N ILE A 124 0.60 48.70 9.50
CA ILE A 124 -0.61 47.93 9.76
C ILE A 124 -1.36 48.45 10.99
N ILE A 125 -0.66 48.72 12.09
CA ILE A 125 -1.27 49.24 13.33
C ILE A 125 -1.93 50.59 13.06
N VAL A 126 -1.26 51.50 12.35
CA VAL A 126 -1.82 52.82 12.00
C VAL A 126 -3.09 52.68 11.16
N LEU A 127 -3.10 51.80 10.16
CA LEU A 127 -4.27 51.56 9.31
C LEU A 127 -5.45 50.90 10.05
N ILE A 128 -5.19 50.16 11.12
CA ILE A 128 -6.23 49.54 11.94
C ILE A 128 -6.81 50.53 12.94
N GLN A 129 -5.97 51.39 13.54
CA GLN A 129 -6.40 52.28 14.62
C GLN A 129 -6.99 53.61 14.15
N GLN A 130 -6.56 54.14 13.01
CA GLN A 130 -6.88 55.50 12.56
C GLN A 130 -7.67 55.44 11.24
N ARG A 131 -8.81 56.14 11.18
CA ARG A 131 -9.67 56.23 9.97
C ARG A 131 -9.53 57.54 9.19
N GLU A 132 -8.77 58.50 9.68
CA GLU A 132 -8.59 59.77 8.97
C GLU A 132 -7.65 59.60 7.78
N ILE A 133 -7.91 60.36 6.72
CA ILE A 133 -7.24 60.21 5.41
C ILE A 133 -5.73 60.44 5.54
N GLU A 134 -5.29 61.38 6.38
CA GLU A 134 -3.88 61.71 6.58
C GLU A 134 -3.09 60.54 7.19
N PHE A 135 -3.69 59.83 8.15
CA PHE A 135 -3.08 58.65 8.77
C PHE A 135 -3.11 57.43 7.85
N ILE A 136 -4.12 57.30 7.00
CA ILE A 136 -4.18 56.25 5.97
C ILE A 136 -3.02 56.41 4.98
N ILE A 137 -2.79 57.62 4.48
CA ILE A 137 -1.67 57.91 3.56
C ILE A 137 -0.33 57.56 4.23
N THR A 138 -0.15 57.99 5.48
CA THR A 138 1.09 57.72 6.24
C THR A 138 1.30 56.22 6.48
N GLY A 139 0.25 55.49 6.85
CA GLY A 139 0.30 54.03 7.04
C GLY A 139 0.64 53.27 5.76
N CYS A 140 0.08 53.69 4.61
CA CYS A 140 0.41 53.14 3.30
C CYS A 140 1.88 53.39 2.92
N ILE A 141 2.43 54.58 3.20
CA ILE A 141 3.85 54.90 2.94
C ILE A 141 4.76 54.01 3.79
N PHE A 142 4.49 53.86 5.09
CA PHE A 142 5.28 52.98 5.95
C PHE A 142 5.22 51.51 5.53
N MET A 143 4.05 51.04 5.10
CA MET A 143 3.90 49.69 4.57
C MET A 143 4.69 49.51 3.26
N GLY A 144 4.61 50.46 2.34
CA GLY A 144 5.34 50.43 1.07
C GLY A 144 6.86 50.42 1.27
N LEU A 145 7.38 51.29 2.13
CA LEU A 145 8.81 51.33 2.46
C LEU A 145 9.28 50.05 3.14
N GLY A 146 8.49 49.52 4.08
CA GLY A 146 8.79 48.27 4.75
C GLY A 146 8.83 47.07 3.79
N ILE A 147 7.86 46.96 2.88
CA ILE A 147 7.83 45.92 1.84
C ILE A 147 9.04 46.04 0.91
N LEU A 148 9.39 47.26 0.49
CA LEU A 148 10.55 47.50 -0.36
C LEU A 148 11.85 47.06 0.33
N MET A 149 12.03 47.39 1.61
CA MET A 149 13.19 46.95 2.40
C MET A 149 13.27 45.43 2.52
N VAL A 150 12.16 44.76 2.83
CA VAL A 150 12.11 43.29 2.90
C VAL A 150 12.39 42.65 1.53
N PHE A 151 11.89 43.25 0.45
CA PHE A 151 12.14 42.76 -0.91
C PHE A 151 13.63 42.87 -1.29
N ILE A 152 14.27 44.00 -0.99
CA ILE A 152 15.73 44.17 -1.19
C ILE A 152 16.51 43.14 -0.36
N CYS A 153 16.07 42.87 0.88
CA CYS A 153 16.64 41.80 1.70
C CYS A 153 16.56 40.42 1.03
N LEU A 154 15.40 40.08 0.46
CA LEU A 154 15.18 38.81 -0.23
C LEU A 154 16.03 38.68 -1.51
N VAL A 155 16.17 39.75 -2.29
CA VAL A 155 16.98 39.75 -3.52
C VAL A 155 18.46 39.58 -3.20
N LEU A 156 18.97 40.33 -2.22
CA LEU A 156 20.36 40.24 -1.79
C LEU A 156 20.68 38.90 -1.12
N GLN A 157 19.71 38.27 -0.46
CA GLN A 157 19.82 36.94 0.12
C GLN A 157 19.30 35.82 -0.80
N TRP A 158 19.01 36.09 -2.08
CA TRP A 158 18.38 35.13 -2.99
C TRP A 158 19.12 33.79 -3.03
N LYS A 159 20.45 33.81 -2.99
CA LYS A 159 21.27 32.58 -2.94
C LYS A 159 21.02 31.76 -1.66
N ASN A 160 20.83 32.42 -0.52
CA ASN A 160 20.51 31.77 0.74
C ASN A 160 19.04 31.32 0.79
N VAL A 161 18.13 32.07 0.16
CA VAL A 161 16.71 31.70 0.04
C VAL A 161 16.54 30.49 -0.88
N VAL A 162 17.23 30.45 -2.02
CA VAL A 162 17.24 29.29 -2.91
C VAL A 162 17.82 28.08 -2.20
N LYS A 163 18.92 28.25 -1.46
CA LYS A 163 19.48 27.18 -0.63
C LYS A 163 18.49 26.71 0.43
N TYR A 164 17.86 27.62 1.16
CA TYR A 164 16.84 27.30 2.16
C TYR A 164 15.65 26.57 1.54
N PHE A 165 15.17 27.00 0.38
CA PHE A 165 14.08 26.33 -0.31
C PHE A 165 14.50 24.94 -0.79
N LEU A 166 15.74 24.77 -1.23
CA LEU A 166 16.29 23.49 -1.67
C LEU A 166 16.51 22.53 -0.49
N ASP A 167 16.99 23.03 0.65
CA ASP A 167 17.12 22.30 1.91
C ASP A 167 15.74 21.97 2.51
N LEU A 168 14.78 22.90 2.48
CA LEU A 168 13.40 22.66 2.91
C LEU A 168 12.69 21.66 2.00
N ASN A 169 12.96 21.71 0.70
CA ASN A 169 12.46 20.71 -0.24
C ASN A 169 13.09 19.34 0.05
N ARG A 170 14.40 19.28 0.36
CA ARG A 170 15.10 18.06 0.79
C ARG A 170 14.54 17.49 2.09
N ASP A 171 14.18 18.33 3.05
CA ASP A 171 13.55 17.92 4.29
C ASP A 171 12.10 17.48 4.05
N LEU A 172 11.38 18.12 3.14
CA LEU A 172 10.05 17.68 2.68
C LEU A 172 10.11 16.32 1.95
N TYR A 173 11.18 16.02 1.21
CA TYR A 173 11.42 14.69 0.64
C TYR A 173 11.57 13.64 1.74
N PHE A 174 12.18 14.00 2.87
CA PHE A 174 12.30 13.14 4.04
C PHE A 174 10.95 12.97 4.75
N ILE A 175 10.17 14.04 4.85
CA ILE A 175 8.86 14.07 5.51
C ILE A 175 7.80 13.31 4.71
N SER A 176 7.85 13.30 3.38
CA SER A 176 6.93 12.50 2.56
C SER A 176 7.22 10.99 2.60
N MET A 177 8.28 10.58 3.30
CA MET A 177 8.80 9.23 3.28
C MET A 177 8.28 8.47 4.51
N SER A 178 7.44 7.45 4.31
CA SER A 178 7.17 6.49 5.36
C SER A 178 8.38 5.56 5.50
N GLU A 179 9.29 5.83 6.44
CA GLU A 179 10.37 4.89 6.73
C GLU A 179 9.81 3.71 7.52
N ALA A 180 9.96 2.52 6.95
CA ALA A 180 9.70 1.28 7.64
C ALA A 180 10.71 1.11 8.78
N HIS A 181 10.22 0.84 9.98
CA HIS A 181 11.10 0.52 11.10
C HIS A 181 11.93 -0.73 10.77
N ALA A 182 13.19 -0.81 11.22
CA ALA A 182 14.10 -1.92 10.91
C ALA A 182 13.51 -3.30 11.28
N SER A 183 12.66 -3.36 12.30
CA SER A 183 11.94 -4.57 12.71
C SER A 183 10.75 -4.96 11.82
N ARG A 184 10.39 -4.15 10.82
CA ARG A 184 9.24 -4.31 9.90
C ARG A 184 7.89 -4.54 10.59
N ARG A 185 7.74 -4.14 11.86
CA ARG A 185 6.48 -4.26 12.62
C ARG A 185 5.61 -3.02 12.52
N SER A 186 6.22 -1.86 12.32
CA SER A 186 5.56 -0.58 12.23
C SER A 186 6.25 0.31 11.20
N SER A 187 5.54 1.31 10.73
CA SER A 187 6.09 2.36 9.87
C SER A 187 5.69 3.71 10.42
N LEU A 188 6.62 4.65 10.38
CA LEU A 188 6.31 6.03 10.71
C LEU A 188 5.74 6.66 9.44
N CYS A 189 4.46 7.03 9.46
CA CYS A 189 3.82 7.76 8.36
C CYS A 189 3.82 9.25 8.72
N LEU A 190 4.60 10.05 7.99
CA LEU A 190 4.48 11.51 8.06
C LEU A 190 3.50 11.97 6.99
N THR A 191 2.44 12.64 7.45
CA THR A 191 1.45 13.29 6.61
C THR A 191 1.58 14.81 6.77
N ARG A 192 0.95 15.58 5.87
CA ARG A 192 0.88 17.05 6.00
C ARG A 192 0.27 17.51 7.33
N HIS A 193 -0.47 16.63 8.01
CA HIS A 193 -1.18 16.92 9.25
C HIS A 193 -0.45 16.39 10.51
N GLY A 194 0.71 15.75 10.38
CA GLY A 194 1.49 15.24 11.51
C GLY A 194 2.12 13.87 11.25
N PHE A 195 2.78 13.33 12.28
CA PHE A 195 3.36 11.99 12.27
C PHE A 195 2.40 11.00 12.95
N SER A 196 2.23 9.82 12.37
CA SER A 196 1.53 8.70 12.99
C SER A 196 2.32 7.41 12.83
N VAL A 197 2.29 6.55 13.84
CA VAL A 197 2.83 5.20 13.73
C VAL A 197 1.72 4.30 13.19
N VAL A 198 1.91 3.81 11.97
CA VAL A 198 0.98 2.90 11.31
C VAL A 198 1.55 1.49 11.29
N ASN A 199 0.67 0.49 11.18
CA ASN A 199 1.12 -0.88 10.94
C ASN A 199 1.94 -0.94 9.64
N PHE A 200 3.01 -1.72 9.67
CA PHE A 200 3.84 -1.90 8.49
C PHE A 200 3.01 -2.49 7.34
N LYS A 201 3.17 -1.88 6.17
CA LYS A 201 2.60 -2.35 4.91
C LYS A 201 3.69 -2.30 3.84
N LEU A 202 3.61 -3.18 2.84
CA LEU A 202 4.57 -3.20 1.74
C LEU A 202 4.63 -1.87 0.97
N GLU A 203 3.55 -1.07 1.00
CA GLU A 203 3.51 0.25 0.37
C GLU A 203 4.53 1.25 0.93
N HIS A 204 5.07 0.98 2.13
CA HIS A 204 6.11 1.80 2.74
C HIS A 204 7.53 1.35 2.34
N LEU A 205 7.67 0.20 1.68
CA LEU A 205 8.96 -0.33 1.29
C LEU A 205 9.39 0.25 -0.07
N ARG A 206 10.56 0.87 -0.11
CA ARG A 206 11.25 1.11 -1.37
C ARG A 206 11.78 -0.22 -1.88
N VAL A 207 11.44 -0.53 -3.12
CA VAL A 207 11.86 -1.78 -3.77
C VAL A 207 12.72 -1.44 -4.99
N ASN A 208 13.78 -2.21 -5.16
CA ASN A 208 14.63 -2.17 -6.34
C ASN A 208 14.12 -3.17 -7.38
N PHE A 209 14.71 -3.15 -8.58
CA PHE A 209 14.41 -4.07 -9.66
C PHE A 209 14.60 -5.53 -9.25
N GLU A 210 15.67 -5.87 -8.53
CA GLU A 210 15.99 -7.25 -8.14
C GLU A 210 14.90 -7.88 -7.30
N TRP A 211 14.31 -7.11 -6.38
CA TRP A 211 13.19 -7.59 -5.56
C TRP A 211 11.96 -7.91 -6.41
N ILE A 212 11.59 -7.03 -7.33
CA ILE A 212 10.43 -7.23 -8.22
C ILE A 212 10.72 -8.35 -9.23
N ASP A 213 11.94 -8.47 -9.71
CA ASP A 213 12.33 -9.53 -10.63
C ASP A 213 12.31 -10.90 -9.96
N SER A 214 12.80 -11.00 -8.71
CA SER A 214 12.65 -12.23 -7.89
C SER A 214 11.19 -12.59 -7.72
N LEU A 215 10.35 -11.59 -7.41
CA LEU A 215 8.91 -11.76 -7.26
C LEU A 215 8.24 -12.30 -8.53
N ILE A 216 8.61 -11.76 -9.69
CA ILE A 216 8.14 -12.23 -11.00
C ILE A 216 8.68 -13.64 -11.30
N GLY A 217 9.90 -13.94 -10.87
CA GLY A 217 10.48 -15.27 -10.96
C GLY A 217 9.64 -16.30 -10.22
N ASP A 218 9.27 -16.00 -8.97
CA ASP A 218 8.42 -16.88 -8.17
C ASP A 218 6.98 -16.96 -8.71
N TRP A 219 6.46 -15.87 -9.28
CA TRP A 219 5.21 -15.86 -10.04
C TRP A 219 5.25 -16.85 -11.22
N LYS A 220 6.35 -16.86 -11.98
CA LYS A 220 6.52 -17.79 -13.12
C LYS A 220 6.73 -19.23 -12.71
N LYS A 221 7.18 -19.51 -11.48
CA LYS A 221 7.29 -20.89 -10.96
C LYS A 221 5.94 -21.48 -10.53
N GLY A 222 4.90 -20.65 -10.40
CA GLY A 222 3.60 -21.06 -9.87
C GLY A 222 3.41 -20.79 -8.37
N ASP A 223 4.46 -20.33 -7.69
CA ASP A 223 4.46 -20.06 -6.24
C ASP A 223 4.03 -18.62 -5.90
N GLY A 224 3.85 -17.75 -6.91
CA GLY A 224 3.52 -16.34 -6.72
C GLY A 224 2.18 -16.06 -6.05
N PHE A 225 1.37 -17.09 -5.79
CA PHE A 225 0.14 -16.98 -5.01
C PHE A 225 0.37 -16.50 -3.56
N TYR A 226 1.59 -16.57 -3.05
CA TYR A 226 1.92 -16.23 -1.65
C TYR A 226 2.39 -14.79 -1.42
N VAL A 227 2.45 -13.97 -2.46
CA VAL A 227 3.03 -12.62 -2.36
C VAL A 227 2.23 -11.71 -1.43
N HIS A 228 0.91 -11.90 -1.33
CA HIS A 228 0.13 -11.44 -0.18
C HIS A 228 -1.20 -12.20 -0.13
N ARG A 229 -1.47 -12.91 0.98
CA ARG A 229 -2.61 -13.85 1.12
C ARG A 229 -4.01 -13.21 1.03
N THR A 230 -4.12 -11.90 0.93
CA THR A 230 -5.40 -11.17 0.93
C THR A 230 -5.48 -10.02 -0.06
N ASP A 231 -4.35 -9.44 -0.44
CA ASP A 231 -4.31 -8.22 -1.26
C ASP A 231 -3.86 -8.55 -2.67
N TRP A 232 -4.82 -8.49 -3.59
CA TRP A 232 -4.64 -8.64 -5.03
C TRP A 232 -4.09 -7.37 -5.69
N GLN A 233 -3.96 -6.28 -4.92
CA GLN A 233 -3.36 -5.02 -5.34
C GLN A 233 -2.34 -4.59 -4.29
N ILE A 234 -1.09 -4.45 -4.70
CA ILE A 234 0.00 -3.96 -3.85
C ILE A 234 0.58 -2.73 -4.52
N LYS A 235 0.58 -1.62 -3.79
CA LYS A 235 1.29 -0.41 -4.23
C LYS A 235 2.71 -0.49 -3.69
N LEU A 236 3.68 -0.23 -4.55
CA LEU A 236 5.11 -0.21 -4.22
C LEU A 236 5.71 1.10 -4.71
N VAL A 237 6.74 1.56 -4.02
CA VAL A 237 7.52 2.72 -4.45
C VAL A 237 8.86 2.22 -4.97
N LEU A 238 9.16 2.49 -6.24
CA LEU A 238 10.48 2.19 -6.78
C LEU A 238 11.53 3.17 -6.26
N GLU A 239 12.75 2.66 -6.06
CA GLU A 239 13.91 3.48 -5.68
C GLU A 239 14.28 4.54 -6.73
N SER A 240 14.16 4.20 -8.02
CA SER A 240 14.49 5.10 -9.12
C SER A 240 13.60 4.86 -10.34
N LEU A 241 13.59 5.85 -11.26
CA LEU A 241 12.93 5.71 -12.55
C LEU A 241 13.62 4.68 -13.44
N ASP A 242 14.92 4.50 -13.28
CA ASP A 242 15.73 3.56 -14.06
C ASP A 242 15.34 2.11 -13.74
N GLU A 243 14.94 1.82 -12.48
CA GLU A 243 14.40 0.50 -12.10
C GLU A 243 13.17 0.11 -12.93
N TRP A 244 12.30 1.08 -13.25
CA TRP A 244 11.15 0.81 -14.13
C TRP A 244 11.57 0.51 -15.56
N GLN A 245 12.58 1.21 -16.08
CA GLN A 245 13.09 0.94 -17.42
C GLN A 245 13.71 -0.46 -17.50
N LYS A 246 14.42 -0.90 -16.46
CA LYS A 246 14.93 -2.29 -16.35
C LYS A 246 13.78 -3.31 -16.37
N LEU A 247 12.70 -3.07 -15.61
CA LEU A 247 11.50 -3.93 -15.63
C LEU A 247 10.89 -4.05 -17.02
N VAL A 248 10.70 -2.92 -17.70
CA VAL A 248 10.15 -2.87 -19.07
C VAL A 248 11.08 -3.62 -20.04
N SER A 249 12.38 -3.38 -19.95
CA SER A 249 13.36 -4.02 -20.82
C SER A 249 13.41 -5.54 -20.64
N LYS A 250 13.23 -6.05 -19.42
CA LYS A 250 13.34 -7.49 -19.12
C LYS A 250 12.04 -8.26 -19.35
N HIS A 251 10.90 -7.71 -18.93
CA HIS A 251 9.65 -8.47 -18.86
C HIS A 251 8.70 -8.23 -20.03
N GLY A 252 9.01 -7.29 -20.92
CA GLY A 252 8.38 -7.22 -22.24
C GLY A 252 7.67 -5.90 -22.54
N PRO A 253 7.05 -5.83 -23.72
CA PRO A 253 6.53 -4.58 -24.26
C PRO A 253 5.38 -4.03 -23.41
N LEU A 254 5.35 -2.71 -23.30
CA LEU A 254 4.32 -1.98 -22.59
C LEU A 254 2.98 -2.13 -23.32
N ALA A 255 2.03 -2.83 -22.71
CA ALA A 255 0.65 -2.77 -23.16
C ALA A 255 0.06 -1.41 -22.74
N ARG A 256 -0.55 -0.71 -23.69
CA ARG A 256 -1.25 0.55 -23.41
C ARG A 256 -2.68 0.23 -23.02
N LYS A 257 -2.98 0.24 -21.73
CA LYS A 257 -4.33 -0.01 -21.20
C LYS A 257 -4.85 1.29 -20.59
N GLY A 258 -5.59 2.06 -21.39
CA GLY A 258 -6.02 3.41 -21.01
C GLY A 258 -4.84 4.39 -21.01
N SER A 259 -4.69 5.17 -19.94
CA SER A 259 -3.66 6.22 -19.83
C SER A 259 -2.31 5.74 -19.30
N SER A 260 -2.25 4.55 -18.68
CA SER A 260 -1.06 4.08 -17.97
C SER A 260 -0.35 2.94 -18.70
N PRO A 261 1.00 2.93 -18.71
CA PRO A 261 1.76 1.78 -19.20
C PRO A 261 1.57 0.59 -18.26
N VAL A 262 1.29 -0.59 -18.81
CA VAL A 262 1.10 -1.83 -18.05
C VAL A 262 2.01 -2.93 -18.61
N ILE A 263 2.71 -3.64 -17.72
CA ILE A 263 3.40 -4.89 -18.05
C ILE A 263 2.51 -6.03 -17.54
N SER A 264 2.00 -6.87 -18.43
CA SER A 264 1.17 -8.01 -18.05
C SER A 264 1.96 -9.31 -18.19
N ILE A 265 2.08 -10.06 -17.11
CA ILE A 265 2.84 -11.31 -17.04
C ILE A 265 1.86 -12.45 -16.75
N ALA A 266 1.65 -13.33 -17.72
CA ALA A 266 0.78 -14.49 -17.56
C ALA A 266 1.34 -15.45 -16.48
N HIS A 267 0.45 -16.00 -15.67
CA HIS A 267 0.77 -17.09 -14.75
C HIS A 267 0.73 -18.43 -15.51
N PRO A 268 1.59 -19.41 -15.15
CA PRO A 268 1.56 -20.75 -15.76
C PRO A 268 0.21 -21.47 -15.63
N ALA A 269 -0.56 -21.15 -14.58
CA ALA A 269 -1.88 -21.76 -14.32
C ALA A 269 -2.93 -21.54 -15.41
N ASN A 270 -2.69 -20.63 -16.35
CA ASN A 270 -3.73 -20.02 -17.18
C ASN A 270 -4.82 -19.38 -16.28
N PHE A 271 -5.58 -18.40 -16.79
CA PHE A 271 -6.56 -17.63 -16.01
C PHE A 271 -6.08 -16.63 -14.95
N VAL A 272 -4.78 -16.44 -14.75
CA VAL A 272 -4.27 -15.37 -13.88
C VAL A 272 -3.11 -14.65 -14.55
N SER A 273 -3.07 -13.32 -14.45
CA SER A 273 -1.95 -12.51 -14.89
C SER A 273 -1.55 -11.50 -13.80
N LEU A 274 -0.26 -11.21 -13.70
CA LEU A 274 0.28 -10.15 -12.89
C LEU A 274 0.43 -8.91 -13.76
N ASP A 275 -0.39 -7.88 -13.50
CA ASP A 275 -0.32 -6.58 -14.17
C ASP A 275 0.52 -5.64 -13.29
N LEU A 276 1.64 -5.14 -13.80
CA LEU A 276 2.42 -4.07 -13.19
C LEU A 276 2.03 -2.75 -13.85
N CYS A 277 1.33 -1.89 -13.11
CA CYS A 277 0.83 -0.61 -13.58
C CYS A 277 1.70 0.53 -13.05
N ARG A 278 2.27 1.33 -13.94
CA ARG A 278 2.96 2.56 -13.55
C ARG A 278 1.95 3.67 -13.29
N TRP A 279 2.04 4.31 -12.13
CA TRP A 279 1.29 5.52 -11.80
C TRP A 279 2.18 6.74 -12.00
N ASN A 280 1.71 7.70 -12.81
CA ASN A 280 2.40 8.99 -12.94
C ASN A 280 2.05 9.87 -11.73
N ALA A 281 3.04 10.13 -10.89
CA ALA A 281 2.94 10.96 -9.70
C ALA A 281 2.67 12.45 -10.01
N ASP A 282 2.78 12.88 -11.28
CA ASP A 282 2.56 14.27 -11.71
C ASP A 282 1.18 14.81 -11.31
N ARG A 283 0.18 13.95 -11.06
CA ARG A 283 -1.15 14.38 -10.59
C ARG A 283 -1.28 14.54 -9.08
N ILE A 284 -0.36 14.00 -8.28
CA ILE A 284 -0.52 13.91 -6.82
C ILE A 284 0.39 14.91 -6.08
N GLY A 285 1.28 15.62 -6.78
CA GLY A 285 2.20 16.58 -6.13
C GLY A 285 3.26 15.92 -5.24
N SER A 286 3.22 14.59 -5.11
CA SER A 286 4.25 13.77 -4.47
C SER A 286 5.45 13.64 -5.41
N ARG A 287 6.30 14.65 -5.40
CA ARG A 287 7.61 14.60 -6.08
C ARG A 287 8.51 13.68 -5.26
N GLY A 288 8.91 12.54 -5.82
CA GLY A 288 10.06 11.79 -5.29
C GLY A 288 10.11 10.28 -5.52
N GLY A 289 9.00 9.62 -5.87
CA GLY A 289 9.01 8.17 -6.08
C GLY A 289 8.11 7.75 -7.23
N LEU A 290 8.56 6.77 -8.02
CA LEU A 290 7.70 6.14 -9.02
C LEU A 290 6.83 5.09 -8.31
N LEU A 291 5.53 5.38 -8.21
CA LEU A 291 4.57 4.43 -7.66
C LEU A 291 4.25 3.37 -8.73
N VAL A 292 4.44 2.11 -8.38
CA VAL A 292 4.07 0.97 -9.20
C VAL A 292 3.02 0.16 -8.45
N GLU A 293 1.91 -0.13 -9.11
CA GLU A 293 0.85 -0.97 -8.58
C GLU A 293 0.97 -2.35 -9.20
N LEU A 294 1.18 -3.37 -8.37
CA LEU A 294 1.13 -4.77 -8.76
C LEU A 294 -0.30 -5.26 -8.55
N LYS A 295 -0.91 -5.75 -9.61
CA LYS A 295 -2.30 -6.19 -9.61
C LYS A 295 -2.40 -7.59 -10.15
N VAL A 296 -2.88 -8.50 -9.30
CA VAL A 296 -3.27 -9.83 -9.75
C VAL A 296 -4.62 -9.70 -10.45
N LYS A 297 -4.65 -10.07 -11.72
CA LYS A 297 -5.83 -10.04 -12.56
C LYS A 297 -6.23 -11.47 -12.89
N HIS A 298 -7.39 -11.87 -12.40
CA HIS A 298 -8.03 -13.11 -12.80
C HIS A 298 -8.73 -12.91 -14.14
N GLU A 299 -8.53 -13.85 -15.05
CA GLU A 299 -9.26 -13.94 -16.30
C GLU A 299 -10.73 -14.22 -16.01
N LYS A 300 -11.61 -13.57 -16.77
CA LYS A 300 -13.04 -13.79 -16.66
C LYS A 300 -13.37 -15.09 -17.39
N LEU A 301 -13.78 -16.10 -16.65
CA LEU A 301 -14.28 -17.33 -17.25
C LEU A 301 -15.73 -17.09 -17.71
N SER A 302 -16.03 -17.42 -18.96
CA SER A 302 -17.39 -17.34 -19.48
C SER A 302 -18.25 -18.47 -18.93
N ASP A 303 -19.57 -18.24 -18.87
CA ASP A 303 -20.53 -19.27 -18.44
C ASP A 303 -20.43 -20.54 -19.28
N LEU A 304 -20.15 -20.40 -20.57
CA LEU A 304 -19.97 -21.51 -21.51
C LEU A 304 -18.72 -22.34 -21.15
N LYS A 305 -17.56 -21.70 -20.93
CA LYS A 305 -16.33 -22.40 -20.52
C LYS A 305 -16.45 -23.05 -19.15
N LEU A 306 -17.17 -22.41 -18.22
CA LEU A 306 -17.47 -23.01 -16.92
C LEU A 306 -18.39 -24.23 -17.06
N GLY A 307 -19.39 -24.15 -17.94
CA GLY A 307 -20.27 -25.26 -18.28
C GLY A 307 -19.51 -26.44 -18.87
N GLU A 308 -18.64 -26.19 -19.85
CA GLU A 308 -17.73 -27.18 -20.45
C GLU A 308 -16.87 -27.86 -19.38
N LEU A 309 -16.21 -27.09 -18.51
CA LEU A 309 -15.42 -27.62 -17.39
C LEU A 309 -16.23 -28.57 -16.48
N ILE A 310 -17.49 -28.23 -16.20
CA ILE A 310 -18.36 -29.04 -15.32
C ILE A 310 -18.86 -30.28 -16.05
N VAL A 311 -19.12 -30.20 -17.35
CA VAL A 311 -19.53 -31.36 -18.17
C VAL A 311 -18.36 -32.34 -18.29
N ASP A 312 -17.18 -31.85 -18.66
CA ASP A 312 -15.97 -32.68 -18.75
C ASP A 312 -15.70 -33.42 -17.42
N TRP A 313 -15.80 -32.70 -16.30
CA TRP A 313 -15.66 -33.30 -14.96
C TRP A 313 -16.67 -34.41 -14.68
N LYS A 314 -17.93 -34.21 -15.09
CA LYS A 314 -19.01 -35.20 -14.90
C LYS A 314 -18.90 -36.40 -15.82
N ASP A 315 -18.29 -36.23 -16.98
CA ASP A 315 -18.05 -37.30 -17.94
C ASP A 315 -16.82 -38.16 -17.56
N GLY A 316 -16.13 -37.81 -16.47
CA GLY A 316 -14.96 -38.53 -15.98
C GLY A 316 -13.64 -38.06 -16.61
N CYS A 317 -13.70 -36.99 -17.40
CA CYS A 317 -12.54 -36.33 -17.99
C CYS A 317 -12.04 -35.27 -17.00
N GLY A 318 -11.07 -35.62 -16.14
CA GLY A 318 -10.48 -34.61 -15.26
C GLY A 318 -9.79 -35.16 -14.03
N ASP A 319 -8.56 -35.68 -14.17
CA ASP A 319 -7.67 -35.79 -13.01
C ASP A 319 -7.28 -34.40 -12.47
N TYR A 320 -7.49 -33.36 -13.28
CA TYR A 320 -7.06 -31.98 -13.05
C TYR A 320 -8.17 -31.01 -13.42
N VAL A 321 -8.14 -29.80 -12.86
CA VAL A 321 -9.11 -28.75 -13.19
C VAL A 321 -8.85 -28.25 -14.61
N VAL A 322 -7.64 -27.72 -14.87
CA VAL A 322 -7.21 -27.26 -16.20
C VAL A 322 -5.67 -27.35 -16.25
N ASN A 323 -5.10 -27.81 -17.36
CA ASN A 323 -3.64 -27.92 -17.61
C ASN A 323 -2.85 -28.59 -16.47
N GLU A 324 -3.25 -29.80 -16.08
CA GLU A 324 -2.57 -30.57 -15.03
C GLU A 324 -2.57 -29.92 -13.62
N GLN A 325 -3.36 -28.87 -13.43
CA GLN A 325 -3.47 -28.22 -12.13
C GLN A 325 -4.65 -28.73 -11.32
N SER A 326 -4.40 -29.17 -10.10
CA SER A 326 -5.44 -29.56 -9.14
C SER A 326 -6.19 -28.36 -8.54
N LYS A 327 -5.74 -27.12 -8.79
CA LYS A 327 -6.33 -25.90 -8.24
C LYS A 327 -6.16 -24.75 -9.20
N VAL A 328 -7.26 -24.09 -9.55
CA VAL A 328 -7.29 -22.94 -10.45
C VAL A 328 -8.19 -21.85 -9.86
N GLU A 329 -7.83 -20.59 -10.09
CA GLU A 329 -8.62 -19.44 -9.68
C GLU A 329 -8.99 -18.60 -10.90
N PHE A 330 -10.24 -18.16 -10.96
CA PHE A 330 -10.73 -17.35 -12.06
C PHE A 330 -11.84 -16.40 -11.57
N ALA A 331 -12.09 -15.36 -12.36
CA ALA A 331 -13.19 -14.43 -12.07
C ALA A 331 -14.47 -14.91 -12.76
N LEU A 332 -15.56 -14.99 -12.00
CA LEU A 332 -16.91 -15.19 -12.50
C LEU A 332 -17.75 -13.94 -12.36
N ARG A 333 -18.75 -13.80 -13.24
CA ARG A 333 -19.82 -12.83 -13.04
C ARG A 333 -20.72 -13.30 -11.89
N ARG A 334 -21.18 -12.36 -11.04
CA ARG A 334 -22.10 -12.64 -9.92
C ARG A 334 -23.33 -13.48 -10.33
N PRO A 335 -24.09 -13.11 -11.38
CA PRO A 335 -25.26 -13.90 -11.79
C PRO A 335 -24.93 -15.34 -12.23
N SER A 336 -23.70 -15.58 -12.68
CA SER A 336 -23.23 -16.92 -13.04
C SER A 336 -22.94 -17.75 -11.80
N TRP A 337 -22.34 -17.12 -10.79
CA TRP A 337 -22.18 -17.74 -9.47
C TRP A 337 -23.52 -18.04 -8.82
N ASP A 338 -24.46 -17.10 -8.81
CA ASP A 338 -25.77 -17.28 -8.16
C ASP A 338 -26.57 -18.45 -8.78
N ARG A 339 -26.40 -18.71 -10.09
CA ARG A 339 -26.97 -19.88 -10.77
C ARG A 339 -26.26 -21.19 -10.41
N LEU A 340 -24.98 -21.13 -10.10
CA LEU A 340 -24.15 -22.28 -9.76
C LEU A 340 -24.35 -22.69 -8.30
N SER A 341 -24.30 -21.71 -7.39
CA SER A 341 -24.40 -21.92 -5.96
C SER A 341 -25.85 -21.96 -5.54
N ASN A 342 -26.33 -23.15 -5.16
CA ASN A 342 -27.55 -23.22 -4.35
C ASN A 342 -27.29 -22.40 -3.07
N ALA A 343 -28.12 -21.39 -2.81
CA ALA A 343 -27.87 -20.26 -1.91
C ALA A 343 -27.45 -20.59 -0.45
N ARG A 344 -27.43 -21.86 -0.04
CA ARG A 344 -27.23 -22.28 1.35
C ARG A 344 -25.79 -22.64 1.72
N SER A 345 -24.96 -23.14 0.80
CA SER A 345 -23.65 -23.72 1.15
C SER A 345 -22.47 -22.77 0.93
N GLY A 346 -22.65 -21.69 0.15
CA GLY A 346 -21.56 -20.79 -0.24
C GLY A 346 -20.45 -21.47 -1.05
N GLN A 347 -20.62 -22.74 -1.45
CA GLN A 347 -19.68 -23.51 -2.25
C GLN A 347 -20.45 -24.57 -3.06
N VAL A 348 -19.86 -24.99 -4.18
CA VAL A 348 -20.44 -25.99 -5.08
C VAL A 348 -19.50 -27.18 -5.17
N VAL A 349 -20.07 -28.38 -5.08
CA VAL A 349 -19.31 -29.64 -5.11
C VAL A 349 -19.87 -30.51 -6.23
N TYR A 350 -19.00 -30.95 -7.13
CA TYR A 350 -19.33 -31.94 -8.16
C TYR A 350 -18.53 -33.22 -7.90
N ASN A 351 -19.22 -34.34 -7.68
CA ASN A 351 -18.56 -35.63 -7.51
C ASN A 351 -18.05 -36.14 -8.86
N HIS A 352 -16.85 -36.71 -8.89
CA HIS A 352 -16.31 -37.38 -10.06
C HIS A 352 -16.94 -38.80 -10.20
N PRO A 353 -17.14 -39.34 -11.42
CA PRO A 353 -17.71 -40.68 -11.61
C PRO A 353 -16.94 -41.82 -10.95
N THR A 354 -15.62 -41.66 -10.79
CA THR A 354 -14.75 -42.65 -10.11
C THR A 354 -14.89 -42.64 -8.58
N ALA A 355 -15.74 -41.74 -8.03
CA ALA A 355 -16.10 -41.60 -6.61
C ALA A 355 -14.96 -41.25 -5.63
N ASP A 356 -13.69 -41.27 -6.04
CA ASP A 356 -12.52 -40.96 -5.22
C ASP A 356 -12.17 -39.46 -5.16
N ARG A 357 -12.82 -38.64 -5.97
CA ARG A 357 -12.52 -37.20 -6.12
C ARG A 357 -13.78 -36.35 -6.28
N ARG A 358 -13.64 -35.09 -5.94
CA ARG A 358 -14.67 -34.06 -6.12
C ARG A 358 -14.05 -32.74 -6.57
N LEU A 359 -14.75 -32.04 -7.46
CA LEU A 359 -14.45 -30.67 -7.84
C LEU A 359 -15.16 -29.74 -6.87
N LEU A 360 -14.39 -29.05 -6.05
CA LEU A 360 -14.85 -28.03 -5.12
C LEU A 360 -14.67 -26.65 -5.75
N ILE A 361 -15.77 -25.93 -5.98
CA ILE A 361 -15.76 -24.53 -6.42
C ILE A 361 -16.24 -23.66 -5.25
N LYS A 362 -15.36 -22.78 -4.77
CA LYS A 362 -15.67 -21.88 -3.65
C LYS A 362 -15.33 -20.42 -3.96
N PRO A 363 -16.09 -19.45 -3.44
CA PRO A 363 -15.77 -18.05 -3.53
C PRO A 363 -14.56 -17.78 -2.64
N LEU A 364 -13.66 -16.93 -3.14
CA LEU A 364 -12.55 -16.40 -2.35
C LEU A 364 -12.83 -14.98 -1.90
N ILE A 365 -13.11 -14.13 -2.88
CA ILE A 365 -13.22 -12.69 -2.67
C ILE A 365 -14.28 -12.15 -3.60
N GLU A 366 -15.11 -11.27 -3.05
CA GLU A 366 -16.07 -10.48 -3.78
C GLU A 366 -15.45 -9.17 -4.25
N CYS A 367 -15.45 -8.94 -5.56
CA CYS A 367 -15.10 -7.65 -6.16
C CYS A 367 -16.37 -7.05 -6.78
N GLN A 368 -16.47 -5.71 -6.84
CA GLN A 368 -17.70 -4.95 -7.16
C GLN A 368 -18.59 -5.49 -8.30
N SER A 369 -18.01 -6.14 -9.33
CA SER A 369 -18.77 -6.72 -10.45
C SER A 369 -18.40 -8.18 -10.78
N SER A 370 -17.51 -8.79 -10.02
CA SER A 370 -17.03 -10.15 -10.27
C SER A 370 -16.61 -10.85 -8.99
N LEU A 371 -16.93 -12.12 -8.90
CA LEU A 371 -16.53 -12.99 -7.80
C LEU A 371 -15.30 -13.78 -8.22
N VAL A 372 -14.21 -13.67 -7.47
CA VAL A 372 -13.06 -14.56 -7.66
C VAL A 372 -13.42 -15.89 -7.01
N VAL A 373 -13.44 -16.94 -7.81
CA VAL A 373 -13.72 -18.30 -7.37
C VAL A 373 -12.48 -19.17 -7.53
N ARG A 374 -12.36 -20.15 -6.66
CA ARG A 374 -11.34 -21.19 -6.70
C ARG A 374 -12.02 -22.52 -6.97
N ALA A 375 -11.64 -23.14 -8.08
CA ALA A 375 -11.94 -24.52 -8.38
C ALA A 375 -10.75 -25.39 -7.94
N ALA A 376 -11.01 -26.44 -7.18
CA ALA A 376 -9.99 -27.37 -6.72
C ALA A 376 -10.49 -28.81 -6.80
N VAL A 377 -9.64 -29.70 -7.32
CA VAL A 377 -9.81 -31.14 -7.17
C VAL A 377 -9.39 -31.51 -5.76
N VAL A 378 -10.34 -32.04 -5.01
CA VAL A 378 -10.12 -32.53 -3.64
C VAL A 378 -10.38 -34.02 -3.67
N GLY A 379 -9.48 -34.81 -3.09
CA GLY A 379 -9.75 -36.22 -2.82
C GLY A 379 -10.94 -36.37 -1.88
N VAL A 380 -11.49 -37.58 -1.78
CA VAL A 380 -12.42 -37.91 -0.68
C VAL A 380 -11.71 -37.60 0.64
N ASP A 381 -12.33 -36.73 1.45
CA ASP A 381 -11.78 -36.33 2.74
C ASP A 381 -11.50 -37.58 3.58
N SER A 382 -10.26 -37.71 4.05
CA SER A 382 -9.92 -38.74 5.04
C SER A 382 -10.77 -38.60 6.31
N GLU A 383 -11.30 -37.40 6.61
CA GLU A 383 -12.21 -37.16 7.73
C GLU A 383 -13.61 -37.79 7.54
N VAL A 384 -14.05 -37.98 6.29
CA VAL A 384 -15.26 -38.76 6.01
C VAL A 384 -14.96 -40.24 6.22
N VAL A 385 -13.75 -40.68 5.83
CA VAL A 385 -13.28 -42.06 6.06
C VAL A 385 -13.11 -42.38 7.55
N THR A 386 -12.73 -41.42 8.40
CA THR A 386 -12.67 -41.64 9.87
C THR A 386 -14.04 -41.64 10.53
N LYS A 387 -15.06 -40.99 9.93
CA LYS A 387 -16.47 -41.11 10.35
C LYS A 387 -17.13 -42.39 9.87
N TRP A 388 -16.60 -43.04 8.84
CA TRP A 388 -17.00 -44.40 8.54
C TRP A 388 -16.44 -45.22 9.69
N ASN A 389 -17.31 -45.79 10.52
CA ASN A 389 -16.91 -46.74 11.55
C ASN A 389 -16.30 -47.97 10.87
N LEU A 390 -15.05 -47.87 10.42
CA LEU A 390 -14.33 -48.95 9.73
C LEU A 390 -14.23 -50.18 10.64
N HIS A 391 -14.31 -50.00 11.97
CA HIS A 391 -14.48 -51.07 12.94
C HIS A 391 -15.72 -51.95 12.69
N HIS A 392 -16.83 -51.40 12.17
CA HIS A 392 -18.02 -52.19 11.82
C HIS A 392 -17.88 -52.91 10.48
N LEU A 393 -17.07 -52.41 9.55
CA LEU A 393 -16.88 -53.01 8.22
C LEU A 393 -15.78 -54.07 8.20
N PHE A 394 -14.73 -53.88 9.00
CA PHE A 394 -13.55 -54.75 8.97
C PHE A 394 -13.37 -55.59 10.25
N GLY A 395 -14.26 -55.44 11.23
CA GLY A 395 -14.12 -56.08 12.55
C GLY A 395 -12.88 -55.58 13.30
N ALA A 396 -12.78 -55.93 14.58
CA ALA A 396 -11.55 -55.69 15.33
C ALA A 396 -10.43 -56.53 14.70
N LEU A 397 -9.57 -55.90 13.90
CA LEU A 397 -8.29 -56.48 13.49
C LEU A 397 -7.46 -56.63 14.77
N SER A 398 -7.54 -57.80 15.39
CA SER A 398 -6.64 -58.19 16.48
C SER A 398 -5.23 -58.32 15.88
N VAL A 399 -4.38 -57.35 16.18
CA VAL A 399 -2.94 -57.39 15.91
C VAL A 399 -2.27 -58.40 16.83
#